data_AF-A0A3N9DRV1-F1
#
_entry.id   AF-A0A3N9DRV1-F1
#
_cell.length_a   1.000
_cell.length_b   1.000
_cell.length_c   1.000
_cell.angle_alpha   90.00
_cell.angle_beta   90.00
_cell.angle_gamma   90.00
#
_symmetry.space_group_name_H-M   'P 1'
#
loop_
_entity.id
_entity.type
_entity.pdbx_description
1 polymer ?
#
loop_
_entity_poly.entity_id
_entity_poly.type
_entity_poly.pdbx_seq_one_letter_code
_entity_poly.pdbx_strand_id
1 'polypeptide(L)'
;MKGSTRSAHVVLTLDALVDACVRFDPSDGDQRLIVRTLVVPMLARRLKWLGLLLRASPRSEATRTMLERIEGALACAAARLEAARRPSADTATNAVPRRGPRA
;
A
#
# COMPACT_ATOMS: atom_id res chain seq x y z
N MET A 1 20.11 22.94 -29.61
CA MET A 1 19.13 22.63 -28.55
C MET A 1 18.90 21.12 -28.53
N LYS A 2 19.54 20.38 -27.60
CA LYS A 2 19.31 18.94 -27.45
C LYS A 2 18.43 18.74 -26.22
N GLY A 3 17.14 18.47 -26.46
CA GLY A 3 16.21 18.02 -25.45
C GLY A 3 16.61 16.64 -24.97
N SER A 4 17.40 16.59 -23.91
CA SER A 4 17.65 15.35 -23.16
C SER A 4 16.37 15.02 -22.41
N THR A 5 15.50 14.19 -23.00
CA THR A 5 14.46 13.48 -22.27
C THR A 5 15.14 12.56 -21.28
N ARG A 6 15.53 13.12 -20.13
CA ARG A 6 16.02 12.39 -18.97
C ARG A 6 14.85 11.52 -18.52
N SER A 7 14.79 10.30 -19.05
CA SER A 7 13.96 9.23 -18.54
C SER A 7 14.22 9.19 -17.03
N ALA A 8 13.24 9.67 -16.26
CA ALA A 8 13.32 9.66 -14.81
C ALA A 8 13.20 8.20 -14.40
N HIS A 9 14.33 7.49 -14.42
CA HIS A 9 14.49 6.26 -13.67
C HIS A 9 14.37 6.66 -12.20
N VAL A 10 13.13 6.78 -11.72
CA VAL A 10 12.82 6.92 -10.31
C VAL A 10 13.29 5.63 -9.68
N VAL A 11 14.52 5.65 -9.15
CA VAL A 11 14.97 4.62 -8.23
C VAL A 11 14.09 4.78 -7.00
N LEU A 12 12.99 4.03 -6.96
CA LEU A 12 12.13 3.97 -5.78
C LEU A 12 12.98 3.38 -4.65
N THR A 13 13.43 4.27 -3.77
CA THR A 13 14.15 3.92 -2.56
C THR A 13 13.22 3.08 -1.68
N LEU A 14 13.80 2.26 -0.79
CA LEU A 14 13.00 1.45 0.12
C LEU A 14 12.04 2.33 0.94
N ASP A 15 12.54 3.48 1.40
CA ASP A 15 11.75 4.45 2.16
C ASP A 15 10.58 5.00 1.36
N ALA A 16 10.75 5.25 0.05
CA ALA A 16 9.66 5.70 -0.80
C ALA A 16 8.56 4.63 -0.95
N LEU A 17 8.93 3.34 -1.02
CA LEU A 17 7.96 2.25 -1.07
C LEU A 17 7.22 2.07 0.27
N VAL A 18 7.95 2.19 1.38
CA VAL A 18 7.37 2.17 2.73
C VAL A 18 6.43 3.33 2.93
N ASP A 19 6.83 4.55 2.54
CA ASP A 19 6.00 5.75 2.64
C ASP A 19 4.73 5.63 1.79
N ALA A 20 4.85 5.10 0.56
CA ALA A 20 3.70 4.85 -0.31
C ALA A 20 2.69 3.88 0.33
N CYS A 21 3.14 2.83 1.03
CA CYS A 21 2.24 1.92 1.74
C CYS A 21 1.48 2.58 2.90
N VAL A 22 2.07 3.59 3.55
CA VAL A 22 1.45 4.25 4.71
C VAL A 22 0.56 5.42 4.28
N ARG A 23 0.97 6.16 3.26
CA ARG A 23 0.37 7.45 2.91
C ARG A 23 -0.61 7.42 1.75
N PHE A 24 -0.68 6.35 0.96
CA PHE A 24 -1.61 6.30 -0.17
C PHE A 24 -3.06 6.52 0.27
N ASP A 25 -3.82 7.23 -0.56
CA ASP A 25 -5.26 7.41 -0.36
C ASP A 25 -5.99 6.11 -0.73
N PRO A 26 -6.66 5.44 0.22
CA PRO A 26 -7.41 4.22 -0.06
C PRO A 26 -8.66 4.46 -0.91
N SER A 27 -9.18 5.69 -0.94
CA SER A 27 -10.33 6.08 -1.76
C SER A 27 -9.96 6.25 -3.24
N ASP A 28 -8.73 6.66 -3.53
CA ASP A 28 -8.17 6.78 -4.87
C ASP A 28 -7.95 5.38 -5.49
N GLY A 29 -8.65 5.11 -6.58
CA GLY A 29 -8.61 3.83 -7.29
C GLY A 29 -7.25 3.51 -7.91
N ASP A 30 -6.56 4.52 -8.43
CA ASP A 30 -5.28 4.36 -9.11
C ASP A 30 -4.18 4.12 -8.08
N GLN A 31 -4.16 4.87 -6.98
CA GLN A 31 -3.23 4.64 -5.87
C GLN A 31 -3.43 3.26 -5.26
N ARG A 32 -4.69 2.85 -5.05
CA ARG A 32 -5.02 1.51 -4.56
C ARG A 32 -4.51 0.41 -5.49
N LEU A 33 -4.68 0.60 -6.80
CA LEU A 33 -4.19 -0.35 -7.81
C LEU A 33 -2.66 -0.42 -7.81
N ILE A 34 -1.98 0.73 -7.80
CA ILE A 34 -0.50 0.81 -7.77
C ILE A 34 0.05 0.15 -6.52
N VAL A 35 -0.49 0.46 -5.34
CA VAL A 35 -0.02 -0.13 -4.08
C VAL A 35 -0.21 -1.65 -4.08
N ARG A 36 -1.40 -2.12 -4.50
CA ARG A 36 -1.72 -3.54 -4.53
C ARG A 36 -0.89 -4.34 -5.54
N THR A 37 -0.63 -3.77 -6.72
CA THR A 37 -0.02 -4.51 -7.84
C THR A 37 1.49 -4.32 -7.95
N LEU A 38 2.03 -3.21 -7.46
CA LEU A 38 3.46 -2.89 -7.56
C LEU A 38 4.12 -2.81 -6.19
N VAL A 39 3.66 -1.90 -5.33
CA VAL A 39 4.37 -1.57 -4.08
C VAL A 39 4.42 -2.77 -3.12
N VAL A 40 3.26 -3.40 -2.86
CA VAL A 40 3.17 -4.56 -1.96
C VAL A 40 4.03 -5.74 -2.46
N PRO A 41 3.95 -6.18 -3.73
CA PRO A 41 4.83 -7.23 -4.24
C PRO A 41 6.32 -6.88 -4.20
N MET A 42 6.69 -5.62 -4.46
CA MET A 42 8.08 -5.18 -4.40
C MET A 42 8.63 -5.23 -2.97
N LEU A 43 7.87 -4.75 -1.99
CA LEU A 43 8.23 -4.81 -0.58
C LEU A 43 8.28 -6.26 -0.07
N ALA A 44 7.31 -7.11 -0.43
CA ALA A 44 7.31 -8.53 -0.07
C ALA A 44 8.54 -9.27 -0.61
N ARG A 45 8.94 -8.97 -1.85
CA ARG A 45 10.18 -9.52 -2.44
C ARG A 45 11.42 -9.06 -1.67
N ARG A 46 11.49 -7.79 -1.27
CA ARG A 46 12.60 -7.26 -0.47
C ARG A 46 12.64 -7.88 0.93
N LEU A 47 11.48 -8.08 1.55
CA LEU A 47 11.35 -8.74 2.85
C LEU A 47 11.93 -10.16 2.81
N LYS A 48 11.61 -10.93 1.76
CA LYS A 48 12.17 -12.28 1.56
C LYS A 48 13.70 -12.25 1.49
N TRP A 49 14.27 -11.30 0.74
CA TRP A 49 15.72 -11.13 0.66
C TRP A 49 16.35 -10.75 2.00
N LEU A 50 15.72 -9.85 2.76
CA LEU A 50 16.21 -9.45 4.08
C LEU A 50 16.15 -10.58 5.09
N GLY A 51 15.13 -11.43 5.04
CA GLY A 51 15.07 -12.65 5.85
C GLY A 51 16.23 -13.60 5.57
N LEU A 52 16.65 -13.73 4.31
CA LEU A 52 17.83 -14.53 3.94
C LEU A 52 19.13 -13.88 4.46
N LEU A 53 19.27 -12.56 4.32
CA LEU A 53 20.42 -11.82 4.84
C LEU A 53 20.53 -11.94 6.36
N LEU A 54 19.41 -11.87 7.07
CA LEU A 54 19.38 -12.03 8.53
C LEU A 54 19.75 -13.45 8.96
N ARG A 55 19.41 -14.48 8.18
CA ARG A 55 19.87 -15.85 8.45
C ARG A 55 21.39 -15.97 8.29
N ALA A 56 21.98 -15.28 7.32
CA ALA A 56 23.42 -15.24 7.11
C ALA A 56 24.16 -14.36 8.14
N SER A 57 23.51 -13.29 8.63
CA SER A 57 24.06 -12.37 9.63
C SER A 57 23.02 -12.05 10.72
N PRO A 58 22.83 -12.95 11.69
CA PRO A 58 21.73 -12.87 12.65
C PRO A 58 21.86 -11.74 13.67
N ARG A 59 23.05 -11.15 13.79
CA ARG A 59 23.33 -10.05 14.73
C ARG A 59 23.18 -8.66 14.10
N SER A 60 22.79 -8.57 12.82
CA SER A 60 22.59 -7.28 12.16
C SER A 60 21.31 -6.60 12.66
N GLU A 61 21.47 -5.68 13.61
CA GLU A 61 20.38 -4.85 14.14
C GLU A 61 19.72 -4.02 13.01
N ALA A 62 20.52 -3.41 12.14
CA ALA A 62 20.02 -2.66 10.99
C ALA A 62 19.12 -3.50 10.07
N THR A 63 19.45 -4.77 9.84
CA THR A 63 18.63 -5.67 9.03
C THR A 63 17.33 -6.02 9.74
N ARG A 64 17.33 -6.21 11.06
CA ARG A 64 16.11 -6.45 11.86
C ARG A 64 15.19 -5.23 11.83
N THR A 65 15.71 -4.04 12.12
CA THR A 65 14.92 -2.80 12.09
C THR A 65 14.29 -2.56 10.71
N MET A 66 15.03 -2.85 9.64
CA MET A 66 14.51 -2.70 8.29
C MET A 66 13.42 -3.72 7.96
N LEU A 67 13.53 -4.95 8.48
CA LEU A 67 12.54 -6.01 8.34
C LEU A 67 11.23 -5.62 9.06
N GLU A 68 11.31 -5.19 10.32
CA GLU A 68 10.17 -4.73 11.12
C GLU A 68 9.45 -3.54 10.46
N ARG A 69 10.21 -2.57 9.93
CA ARG A 69 9.64 -1.43 9.20
C ARG A 69 8.84 -1.85 7.97
N ILE A 70 9.37 -2.78 7.17
CA ILE A 70 8.68 -3.28 5.97
C ILE A 70 7.43 -4.06 6.35
N GLU A 71 7.51 -4.92 7.38
CA GLU A 71 6.34 -5.68 7.87
C GLU A 71 5.23 -4.75 8.35
N GLY A 72 5.58 -3.73 9.15
CA GLY A 72 4.61 -2.72 9.60
C GLY A 72 3.96 -1.96 8.44
N ALA A 73 4.74 -1.58 7.43
CA ALA A 73 4.23 -0.90 6.24
C ALA A 73 3.27 -1.79 5.43
N LEU A 74 3.62 -3.07 5.25
CA LEU A 74 2.78 -4.04 4.56
C LEU A 74 1.48 -4.33 5.31
N ALA A 75 1.55 -4.47 6.64
CA ALA A 75 0.37 -4.66 7.48
C ALA A 75 -0.57 -3.45 7.43
N CYS A 76 0.00 -2.23 7.48
CA CYS A 76 -0.76 -1.00 7.33
C CYS A 76 -1.45 -0.92 5.96
N ALA A 77 -0.72 -1.19 4.87
CA ALA A 77 -1.28 -1.21 3.54
C ALA A 77 -2.40 -2.25 3.40
N ALA A 78 -2.20 -3.47 3.91
CA ALA A 78 -3.21 -4.51 3.89
C ALA A 78 -4.50 -4.09 4.63
N ALA A 79 -4.37 -3.50 5.83
CA ALA A 79 -5.52 -3.01 6.59
C ALA A 79 -6.28 -1.90 5.85
N ARG A 80 -5.56 -0.93 5.24
CA ARG A 80 -6.17 0.16 4.46
C ARG A 80 -6.85 -0.35 3.19
N LEU A 81 -6.22 -1.31 2.49
CA LEU A 81 -6.79 -1.95 1.31
C LEU A 81 -8.06 -2.74 1.64
N GLU A 82 -8.09 -3.45 2.77
CA GLU A 82 -9.25 -4.20 3.22
C GLU A 82 -10.39 -3.27 3.68
N ALA A 83 -10.06 -2.17 4.37
CA ALA A 83 -11.03 -1.14 4.74
C ALA A 83 -11.69 -0.52 3.49
N ALA A 84 -10.91 -0.24 2.44
CA ALA A 84 -11.45 0.24 1.17
C ALA A 84 -12.36 -0.77 0.44
N ARG A 85 -12.17 -2.08 0.70
CA ARG A 85 -12.95 -3.15 0.09
C ARG A 85 -14.33 -3.31 0.75
N ARG A 86 -14.47 -2.93 2.02
CA ARG A 86 -15.74 -3.01 2.75
C ARG A 86 -16.55 -1.76 2.43
N PRO A 87 -17.57 -1.80 1.56
CA PRO A 87 -18.49 -0.68 1.45
C PRO A 87 -19.11 -0.46 2.84
N SER A 88 -19.11 0.81 3.28
CA SER A 88 -19.80 1.21 4.49
C SER A 88 -21.26 0.73 4.41
N ALA A 89 -21.59 -0.29 5.21
CA ALA A 89 -22.92 -0.88 5.29
C ALA A 89 -23.99 0.14 5.75
N ASP A 90 -23.58 1.32 6.22
CA ASP A 90 -24.48 2.37 6.69
C ASP A 90 -25.14 3.17 5.55
N THR A 91 -24.70 3.02 4.29
CA THR A 91 -25.31 3.79 3.17
C THR A 91 -26.60 3.12 2.65
N ALA A 92 -26.86 1.86 2.98
CA ALA A 92 -28.02 1.11 2.49
C ALA A 92 -29.32 1.37 3.28
N THR A 93 -29.25 2.03 4.45
CA THR A 93 -30.41 2.27 5.33
C THR A 93 -31.22 3.53 4.98
N ASN A 94 -30.75 4.39 4.06
CA ASN A 94 -31.46 5.61 3.66
C ASN A 94 -32.23 5.49 2.34
N ALA A 95 -32.65 4.29 1.94
CA ALA A 95 -33.72 4.13 0.95
C ALA A 95 -35.08 4.37 1.65
N VAL A 96 -35.40 5.64 1.89
CA VAL A 96 -36.73 6.06 2.34
C VAL A 96 -37.77 5.54 1.34
N PRO A 97 -38.75 4.70 1.74
CA PRO A 97 -39.85 4.36 0.86
C PRO A 97 -40.71 5.62 0.69
N ARG A 98 -40.67 6.23 -0.50
CA ARG A 98 -41.63 7.27 -0.86
C ARG A 98 -43.04 6.65 -0.86
N ARG A 99 -43.77 6.84 0.23
CA ARG A 99 -45.23 6.71 0.25
C ARG A 99 -45.79 7.71 -0.77
N GLY A 100 -46.25 7.21 -1.91
CA GLY A 100 -47.14 7.96 -2.80
C GLY A 100 -48.51 8.11 -2.16
N PRO A 101 -49.20 9.25 -2.34
CA PRO A 101 -50.53 9.46 -1.79
C PRO A 101 -51.60 8.68 -2.58
N ARG A 102 -52.69 8.38 -1.88
CA ARG A 102 -53.91 7.70 -2.37
C ARG A 102 -54.47 8.32 -3.65
N ALA A 103 -55.04 7.46 -4.50
CA ALA A 103 -56.25 7.72 -5.27
C ALA A 103 -57.18 6.51 -5.09
#